data_AF-A0A7X6FRG6-F1
#
_entry.id   AF-A0A7X6FRG6-F1
#
_cell.length_a   1.000
_cell.length_b   1.000
_cell.length_c   1.000
_cell.angle_alpha   90.00
_cell.angle_beta   90.00
_cell.angle_gamma   90.00
#
_symmetry.space_group_name_H-M   'P 1'
#
loop_
_entity.id
_entity.type
_entity.pdbx_description
1 polymer ?
#
loop_
_entity_poly.entity_id
_entity_poly.type
_entity_poly.pdbx_seq_one_letter_code
_entity_poly.pdbx_strand_id
1 'polypeptide(L)' 'MRLTLSVDHRAIDGVAGAKVLQSLKTIIENPILLSS' A
#
# COMPACT_ATOMS: atom_id res chain seq x y z
N MET A 1 -0.07 8.38 10.02
CA MET A 1 0.82 7.22 10.31
C MET A 1 2.02 7.23 9.35
N ARG A 2 3.16 6.62 9.72
CA ARG A 2 4.30 6.38 8.80
C ARG A 2 4.37 4.89 8.45
N LEU A 3 4.33 4.56 7.16
CA LEU A 3 4.40 3.21 6.61
C LEU A 3 5.57 3.14 5.64
N THR A 4 6.33 2.04 5.69
CA THR A 4 7.43 1.76 4.77
C THR A 4 7.16 0.43 4.09
N LEU A 5 7.20 0.41 2.76
CA LEU A 5 7.01 -0.79 1.95
C LEU A 5 8.33 -1.16 1.27
N SER A 6 8.80 -2.38 1.49
CA SER A 6 9.93 -2.95 0.76
C SER A 6 9.41 -3.85 -0.35
N VAL A 7 9.78 -3.54 -1.60
CA VAL A 7 9.44 -4.33 -2.78
C VAL A 7 10.69 -4.71 -3.54
N ASP A 8 10.68 -5.92 -4.12
CA ASP A 8 11.69 -6.33 -5.07
C ASP A 8 11.40 -5.70 -6.44
N HIS A 9 12.35 -4.90 -6.96
CA HIS A 9 12.15 -4.14 -8.19
C HIS A 9 12.12 -5.02 -9.46
N ARG A 10 12.56 -6.28 -9.39
CA ARG A 10 12.46 -7.21 -10.52
C ARG A 10 11.04 -7.73 -10.67
N ALA A 11 10.27 -7.74 -9.57
CA ALA A 11 8.88 -8.14 -9.53
C ALA A 11 7.90 -6.97 -9.66
N ILE A 12 8.22 -5.81 -9.07
CA ILE A 12 7.28 -4.68 -8.94
C ILE A 12 8.01 -3.37 -9.25
N ASP A 13 7.47 -2.57 -10.16
CA ASP A 13 8.00 -1.23 -10.44
C ASP A 13 7.67 -0.21 -9.33
N GLY A 14 8.42 0.89 -9.27
CA GLY A 14 8.24 1.91 -8.23
C GLY A 14 6.84 2.57 -8.21
N VAL A 15 6.16 2.66 -9.36
CA VAL A 15 4.82 3.26 -9.45
C VAL A 15 3.77 2.32 -8.87
N ALA A 16 3.85 1.03 -9.21
CA ALA A 16 3.01 -0.01 -8.65
C ALA A 16 3.21 -0.11 -7.12
N GLY A 17 4.46 -0.07 -6.63
CA GLY A 17 4.76 -0.06 -5.20
C GLY A 17 4.17 1.15 -4.48
N ALA A 18 4.25 2.35 -5.08
CA ALA A 18 3.66 3.57 -4.50
C ALA A 18 2.13 3.49 -4.41
N LYS A 19 1.47 2.96 -5.45
CA LYS A 19 0.01 2.75 -5.44
C LYS A 19 -0.42 1.78 -4.36
N VAL A 20 0.29 0.66 -4.22
CA VAL A 20 0.04 -0.32 -3.16
C VAL A 20 0.17 0.31 -1.78
N LEU A 21 1.27 1.04 -1.53
CA LEU A 21 1.49 1.73 -0.25
C LEU A 21 0.38 2.74 0.07
N GLN A 22 -0.11 3.47 -0.94
CA GLN A 22 -1.18 4.45 -0.78
C GLN A 22 -2.52 3.77 -0.48
N SER A 23 -2.87 2.70 -1.20
CA SER A 23 -4.08 1.90 -0.92
C SER A 23 -4.03 1.25 0.46
N LEU A 24 -2.87 0.68 0.85
CA LEU A 24 -2.66 0.11 2.18
C LEU A 24 -2.84 1.16 3.28
N LYS A 25 -2.32 2.37 3.08
CA LYS A 25 -2.52 3.47 4.01
C LYS A 25 -4.01 3.78 4.18
N THR A 26 -4.76 3.88 3.08
CA THR A 26 -6.20 4.18 3.12
C THR A 26 -7.00 3.10 3.85
N ILE A 27 -6.68 1.83 3.64
CA ILE A 27 -7.32 0.69 4.33
C ILE A 27 -7.03 0.74 5.83
N ILE A 28 -5.78 0.98 6.23
CA ILE A 28 -5.42 1.04 7.65
C ILE A 28 -6.03 2.27 8.33
N GLU A 29 -6.13 3.40 7.63
CA GLU A 29 -6.79 4.62 8.15
C GLU A 29 -8.32 4.49 8.16
N ASN A 30 -8.92 3.63 7.33
CA ASN A 30 -10.36 3.38 7.27
C ASN A 30 -10.67 1.87 7.17
N PRO A 31 -10.57 1.12 8.29
CA PRO A 31 -10.68 -0.34 8.28
C PRO A 31 -12.04 -0.89 7.81
N ILE A 32 -13.09 -0.07 7.82
CA ILE A 32 -14.41 -0.39 7.26
C ILE A 32 -14.35 -0.74 5.76
N LEU A 33 -13.34 -0.22 5.04
CA LEU A 33 -13.12 -0.52 3.63
C LEU A 33 -12.75 -1.99 3.37
N LEU A 34 -12.29 -2.71 4.39
CA LEU A 34 -11.98 -4.14 4.28
C LEU A 34 -13.19 -5.04 4.62
N SER A 35 -14.23 -4.51 5.26
CA SER A 35 -15.33 -5.31 5.83
C SER A 35 -16.62 -5.28 5.01
N SER A 36 -16.60 -4.76 3.79
CA SER A 36 -17.77 -4.72 2.88
C SER A 36 -17.66 -5.74 1.76
#